data_AF-A0A2I0AFW5-F1
#
_entry.id   AF-A0A2I0AFW5-F1
#
_cell.length_a   1.000
_cell.length_b   1.000
_cell.length_c   1.000
_cell.angle_alpha   90.00
_cell.angle_beta   90.00
_cell.angle_gamma   90.00
#
_symmetry.space_group_name_H-M   'P 1'
#
loop_
_entity.id
_entity.type
_entity.pdbx_description
1 polymer ?
#
loop_
_entity_poly.entity_id
_entity_poly.type
_entity_poly.pdbx_seq_one_letter_code
_entity_poly.pdbx_strand_id
1 'polypeptide(L)'
;MMSSLCVSPIYEHNNIKNIIAKMIIVHEYHFMMVEHLWFNVLMRSMNTSYCKITRQAIKNECVKVHEFEKEYLKKVLKTVDRVSLTCDCWTSNQTIG
;
A
#
# COMPACT_ATOMS: atom_id res chain seq x y z
N MET A 1 14.19 -7.83 -14.74
CA MET A 1 15.36 -7.64 -13.87
C MET A 1 14.87 -7.63 -12.43
N MET A 2 14.77 -8.80 -11.81
CA MET A 2 14.38 -8.91 -10.39
C MET A 2 15.54 -8.36 -9.56
N SER A 3 15.44 -7.12 -9.10
CA SER A 3 16.41 -6.56 -8.18
C SER A 3 16.43 -7.41 -6.91
N SER A 4 17.60 -7.99 -6.67
CA SER A 4 17.97 -8.71 -5.44
C SER A 4 17.42 -7.99 -4.21
N LEU A 5 16.56 -8.66 -3.44
CA LEU A 5 16.18 -8.25 -2.09
C LEU A 5 17.39 -8.46 -1.17
N CYS A 6 18.43 -7.64 -1.35
CA CYS A 6 19.49 -7.51 -0.38
C CYS A 6 18.86 -6.85 0.85
N VAL A 7 18.39 -7.65 1.81
CA VAL A 7 17.95 -7.14 3.11
C VAL A 7 19.19 -6.53 3.74
N SER A 8 19.24 -5.20 3.81
CA SER A 8 20.23 -4.48 4.56
C SER A 8 20.23 -5.01 6.01
N PRO A 9 21.40 -5.23 6.64
CA PRO A 9 21.46 -5.71 8.03
C PRO A 9 20.82 -4.73 9.04
N ILE A 10 20.50 -3.51 8.60
CA ILE A 10 19.81 -2.48 9.35
C ILE A 10 18.32 -2.54 9.00
N TYR A 11 17.50 -2.83 10.00
CA TYR A 11 16.05 -2.85 9.87
C TYR A 11 15.49 -1.43 9.73
N GLU A 12 15.02 -1.09 8.54
CA GLU A 12 14.33 0.18 8.26
C GLU A 12 12.81 0.00 8.36
N HIS A 13 12.23 0.28 9.53
CA HIS A 13 10.80 0.11 9.79
C HIS A 13 9.90 0.84 8.79
N ASN A 14 10.32 2.03 8.36
CA ASN A 14 9.57 2.82 7.39
C ASN A 14 9.53 2.16 6.01
N ASN A 15 10.60 1.47 5.60
CA ASN A 15 10.63 0.75 4.33
C ASN A 15 9.66 -0.44 4.35
N ILE A 16 9.66 -1.23 5.43
CA ILE A 16 8.71 -2.35 5.61
C ILE A 16 7.27 -1.86 5.60
N LYS A 17 6.98 -0.75 6.30
CA LYS A 17 5.65 -0.14 6.30
C LYS A 17 5.22 0.31 4.91
N ASN A 18 6.13 0.88 4.12
CA ASN A 18 5.88 1.29 2.73
C ASN A 18 5.58 0.08 1.82
N ILE A 19 6.36 -1.00 1.95
CA ILE A 19 6.15 -2.25 1.20
C ILE A 19 4.79 -2.87 1.54
N ILE A 20 4.43 -2.95 2.83
CA ILE A 20 3.13 -3.46 3.26
C ILE A 20 1.99 -2.58 2.74
N ALA A 21 2.15 -1.25 2.72
CA ALA A 21 1.14 -0.34 2.18
C ALA A 21 0.91 -0.58 0.68
N LYS A 22 1.98 -0.77 -0.10
CA LYS A 22 1.88 -1.15 -1.52
C LYS A 22 1.20 -2.50 -1.70
N MET A 23 1.53 -3.50 -0.88
CA MET A 23 0.88 -4.81 -0.90
C MET A 23 -0.62 -4.70 -0.63
N ILE A 24 -1.03 -3.90 0.34
CA ILE A 24 -2.44 -3.66 0.66
C ILE A 24 -3.17 -3.01 -0.52
N ILE A 25 -2.58 -2.01 -1.16
CA ILE A 25 -3.19 -1.30 -2.30
C ILE A 25 -3.33 -2.24 -3.49
N VAL A 26 -2.28 -2.99 -3.85
CA VAL A 26 -2.26 -3.85 -5.04
C VAL A 26 -3.20 -5.06 -4.91
N HIS A 27 -3.33 -5.61 -3.70
CA HIS A 27 -4.14 -6.80 -3.45
C HIS A 27 -5.45 -6.52 -2.72
N GLU A 28 -5.82 -5.24 -2.57
CA GLU A 28 -7.04 -4.78 -1.91
C GLU A 28 -7.28 -5.40 -0.52
N TYR A 29 -6.19 -5.65 0.22
CA TYR A 29 -6.29 -6.29 1.53
C TYR A 29 -6.94 -5.36 2.56
N HIS A 30 -7.72 -5.94 3.46
CA HIS A 30 -8.28 -5.19 4.58
C HIS A 30 -7.15 -4.72 5.53
N PHE A 31 -7.20 -3.47 5.99
CA PHE A 31 -6.15 -2.89 6.85
C PHE A 31 -5.94 -3.64 8.17
N MET A 32 -6.94 -4.40 8.66
CA MET A 32 -6.81 -5.24 9.86
C MET A 32 -5.74 -6.32 9.71
N MET A 33 -5.35 -6.67 8.47
CA MET A 33 -4.38 -7.72 8.19
C MET A 33 -3.06 -7.54 8.95
N VAL A 34 -2.57 -6.30 9.07
CA VAL A 34 -1.31 -6.01 9.77
C VAL A 34 -1.35 -6.26 11.28
N GLU A 35 -2.55 -6.35 11.86
CA GLU A 35 -2.76 -6.58 13.29
C GLU A 35 -3.07 -8.05 13.62
N HIS A 36 -3.25 -8.91 12.62
CA HIS A 36 -3.47 -10.33 12.85
C HIS A 36 -2.28 -10.99 13.56
N LEU A 37 -2.59 -11.92 14.46
CA LEU A 37 -1.59 -12.62 15.27
C LEU A 37 -0.55 -13.32 14.40
N TRP A 38 -0.99 -14.17 13.46
CA TRP A 38 -0.09 -14.96 12.63
C TRP A 38 0.70 -14.13 11.63
N PHE A 39 0.15 -13.00 11.16
CA PHE A 39 0.92 -12.05 10.36
C PHE A 39 2.09 -11.48 11.16
N ASN A 40 1.86 -11.09 12.42
CA ASN A 40 2.92 -10.58 13.28
C ASN A 40 3.94 -11.65 13.67
N VAL A 41 3.51 -12.90 13.88
CA VAL A 41 4.42 -14.04 14.11
C VAL A 41 5.32 -14.25 12.89
N LEU A 42 4.74 -14.26 11.69
CA LEU A 42 5.48 -14.40 10.43
C LEU A 42 6.49 -13.27 10.23
N MET A 43 6.10 -12.02 10.46
CA MET A 43 7.01 -10.87 10.30
C MET A 43 8.17 -10.91 11.29
N ARG A 44 7.93 -11.31 12.54
CA ARG A 44 8.97 -11.46 13.56
C ARG A 44 9.91 -12.64 13.30
N SER A 45 9.41 -13.74 12.72
CA SER A 45 10.27 -14.88 12.36
C SER A 45 11.19 -14.55 11.19
N MET A 46 10.74 -13.70 10.26
CA MET A 46 11.58 -13.20 9.16
C MET A 46 12.57 -12.13 9.62
N ASN A 47 12.19 -11.27 10.59
CA ASN A 47 13.06 -10.25 11.14
C ASN A 47 12.74 -9.97 12.60
N THR A 48 13.67 -10.30 13.50
CA THR A 48 13.50 -10.14 14.95
C THR A 48 13.35 -8.69 15.39
N SER A 49 13.88 -7.74 14.61
CA SER A 49 13.76 -6.30 14.87
C SER A 49 12.41 -5.72 14.41
N TYR A 50 11.54 -6.54 13.81
CA TYR A 50 10.22 -6.09 13.37
C TYR A 50 9.37 -5.53 14.52
N CYS A 51 8.79 -4.37 14.28
CA CYS A 51 7.84 -3.74 15.18
C CYS A 51 6.44 -3.80 14.56
N LYS A 52 5.46 -4.20 15.36
CA LYS A 52 4.05 -4.29 14.96
C LYS A 52 3.59 -2.94 14.40
N ILE A 53 2.92 -2.98 13.27
CA ILE A 53 2.30 -1.81 12.65
C ILE A 53 0.83 -1.77 13.05
N THR A 54 0.32 -0.61 13.44
CA THR A 54 -1.11 -0.43 13.74
C THR A 54 -1.92 -0.17 12.47
N ARG A 55 -3.21 -0.51 12.51
CA ARG A 55 -4.15 -0.23 11.41
C ARG A 55 -4.14 1.24 11.01
N GLN A 56 -4.06 2.15 11.98
CA GLN A 56 -4.00 3.59 11.70
C GLN A 56 -2.70 3.99 11.01
N ALA A 57 -1.56 3.45 11.46
CA ALA A 57 -0.27 3.75 10.85
C ALA A 57 -0.20 3.26 9.40
N ILE A 58 -0.69 2.05 9.12
CA ILE A 58 -0.68 1.53 7.74
C ILE A 58 -1.67 2.26 6.84
N LYS A 59 -2.84 2.66 7.37
CA LYS A 59 -3.80 3.49 6.63
C LYS A 59 -3.17 4.82 6.22
N ASN A 60 -2.50 5.50 7.17
CA ASN A 60 -1.80 6.76 6.88
C ASN A 60 -0.69 6.56 5.84
N GLU A 61 0.04 5.44 5.89
CA GLU A 61 1.06 5.13 4.88
C GLU A 61 0.44 4.87 3.50
N CYS A 62 -0.68 4.15 3.42
CA CYS A 62 -1.40 3.93 2.16
C CYS A 62 -1.83 5.26 1.52
N VAL A 63 -2.32 6.21 2.33
CA VAL A 63 -2.67 7.56 1.83
C VAL A 63 -1.44 8.29 1.30
N LYS A 64 -0.28 8.19 1.95
CA LYS A 64 0.97 8.79 1.44
C LYS A 64 1.40 8.17 0.12
N VAL A 65 1.35 6.84 0.00
CA VAL A 65 1.65 6.14 -1.25
C VAL A 65 0.70 6.60 -2.35
N HIS A 66 -0.61 6.67 -2.06
CA HIS A 66 -1.61 7.17 -3.01
C HIS A 66 -1.31 8.59 -3.49
N GLU A 67 -1.08 9.54 -2.60
CA GLU A 67 -0.81 10.93 -2.98
C GLU A 67 0.49 11.05 -3.79
N PHE A 68 1.52 10.27 -3.46
CA PHE A 68 2.75 10.22 -4.26
C PHE A 68 2.48 9.71 -5.69
N GLU A 69 1.80 8.56 -5.82
CA GLU A 69 1.48 7.97 -7.12
C GLU A 69 0.55 8.87 -7.95
N LYS A 70 -0.39 9.55 -7.30
CA LYS A 70 -1.29 10.53 -7.93
C LYS A 70 -0.52 11.72 -8.48
N GLU A 71 0.40 12.31 -7.73
CA GLU A 71 1.24 13.42 -8.22
C GLU A 71 2.20 12.97 -9.32
N TYR A 72 2.74 11.75 -9.22
CA TYR A 72 3.52 11.14 -10.29
C TYR A 72 2.69 10.98 -11.57
N LEU A 73 1.51 10.36 -11.46
CA LEU A 73 0.62 10.13 -12.59
C LEU A 73 0.16 11.44 -13.23
N LYS A 74 -0.14 12.48 -12.44
CA LYS A 74 -0.44 13.82 -12.97
C LYS A 74 0.70 14.38 -13.83
N LYS A 75 1.96 14.16 -13.43
CA LYS A 75 3.12 14.60 -14.22
C LYS A 75 3.22 13.82 -15.53
N VAL A 76 3.00 12.51 -15.49
CA VAL A 76 2.98 11.64 -16.68
C VAL A 76 1.85 12.04 -17.63
N LEU A 77 0.65 12.31 -17.11
CA LEU A 77 -0.49 12.72 -17.92
C LEU A 77 -0.34 14.10 -18.56
N LYS A 78 0.55 14.96 -18.05
CA LYS A 78 0.88 16.25 -18.70
C LYS A 78 1.78 16.10 -19.92
N THR A 79 2.44 14.95 -20.10
CA THR A 79 3.37 14.72 -21.21
C THR A 79 2.75 13.93 -22.36
N VAL A 80 1.47 13.55 -22.26
CA VAL A 80 0.78 12.79 -23.32
C VAL A 80 -0.10 13.70 -24.16
N ASP A 81 -0.12 13.46 -25.48
CA ASP A 81 -0.90 14.27 -26.43
C ASP A 81 -2.39 13.94 -26.44
N ARG A 82 -2.75 12.72 -26.02
CA ARG A 82 -4.13 12.21 -26.07
C ARG A 82 -4.43 11.36 -24.83
N VAL A 83 -5.63 11.53 -24.28
CA VAL A 83 -6.16 10.75 -23.15
C VAL A 83 -7.57 10.29 -23.52
N SER A 84 -7.87 9.00 -23.34
CA SER A 84 -9.23 8.47 -23.43
C SER A 84 -9.79 8.29 -22.02
N LEU A 85 -11.00 8.79 -21.77
CA LEU A 85 -11.69 8.65 -20.49
C LEU A 85 -12.82 7.64 -20.64
N THR A 86 -12.85 6.64 -19.76
CA THR A 86 -13.96 5.69 -19.62
C THR A 86 -14.67 5.97 -18.31
N CYS A 87 -15.97 6.21 -18.37
CA CYS A 87 -16.81 6.33 -17.19
C CYS A 87 -17.59 5.05 -17.02
N ASP A 88 -17.40 4.40 -15.87
CA ASP A 88 -18.15 3.20 -15.49
C ASP A 88 -19.24 3.61 -14.48
N CYS A 89 -20.50 3.34 -14.82
CA CYS A 89 -21.67 3.79 -14.07
C CYS A 89 -22.47 2.58 -13.57
N TRP A 90 -22.58 2.44 -12.25
CA TRP A 90 -23.37 1.39 -11.61
C TRP A 90 -24.43 2.00 -10.70
N THR A 91 -25.61 1.38 -10.66
CA THR A 91 -26.67 1.70 -9.69
C THR A 91 -26.49 0.87 -8.43
N SER A 92 -26.28 1.53 -7.28
CA SER A 92 -26.30 0.87 -5.97
C SER A 92 -27.75 0.69 -5.52
N ASN A 93 -28.11 -0.50 -5.04
CA ASN A 93 -29.41 -0.78 -4.42
C ASN A 93 -29.44 -0.41 -2.92
N GLN A 94 -28.56 0.49 -2.49
CA GLN A 94 -28.53 0.99 -1.12
C GLN A 94 -29.52 2.15 -1.00
N THR A 95 -30.66 1.91 -0.36
CA THR A 95 -31.55 2.95 0.16
C THR A 95 -30.89 3.61 1.37
N ILE A 96 -29.94 4.51 1.13
CA ILE A 96 -29.44 5.42 2.16
C ILE A 96 -30.28 6.70 2.04
N GLY A 97 -31.33 6.75 2.84
CA GLY A 97 -32.07 7.97 3.20
C GLY A 97 -31.80 8.31 4.66
#